data_AF-A0A936II12-F1
#
_entry.id   AF-A0A936II12-F1
#
_cell.length_a   1.000
_cell.length_b   1.000
_cell.length_c   1.000
_cell.angle_alpha   90.00
_cell.angle_beta   90.00
_cell.angle_gamma   90.00
#
_symmetry.space_group_name_H-M   'P 1'
#
loop_
_entity.id
_entity.type
_entity.pdbx_description
1 polymer ?
#
loop_
_entity_poly.entity_id
_entity_poly.type
_entity_poly.pdbx_seq_one_letter_code
_entity_poly.pdbx_strand_id
1 'polypeptide(L)'
;MPTGTPRQLEHLLHRRGDVAFGVRARRERWRRVLLGVVGLILVLCAVLVYSLLRPLVASGDPDATVILARCVSCGYEGPLSVQAGRSDGAQVCPKCRERAAYKLWECRNCGAQFLPAPGPGRVACPSCRSVDVGSAKPRPDATAPPPK
;
A
#
# COMPACT_ATOMS: atom_id res chain seq x y z
N MET A 1 79.52 -6.94 12.13
CA MET A 1 79.13 -6.79 13.55
C MET A 1 78.68 -5.35 13.76
N PRO A 2 77.39 -5.06 14.01
CA PRO A 2 76.96 -3.69 14.24
C PRO A 2 77.25 -3.28 15.70
N THR A 3 78.08 -2.25 15.86
CA THR A 3 78.40 -1.58 17.11
C THR A 3 77.29 -0.61 17.49
N GLY A 4 76.23 -1.11 18.12
CA GLY A 4 75.16 -0.30 18.70
C GLY A 4 75.25 -0.30 20.22
N THR A 5 75.24 0.87 20.85
CA THR A 5 75.27 0.98 22.31
C THR A 5 73.97 0.42 22.93
N PRO A 6 74.05 -0.27 24.09
CA PRO A 6 72.92 -1.05 24.65
C PRO A 6 71.67 -0.20 24.90
N ARG A 7 71.85 1.08 25.26
CA ARG A 7 70.75 2.02 25.51
C ARG A 7 69.93 2.39 24.27
N GLN A 8 70.51 2.35 23.07
CA GLN A 8 69.75 2.59 21.84
C GLN A 8 68.88 1.40 21.44
N LEU A 9 69.33 0.18 21.76
CA LEU A 9 68.57 -1.04 21.48
C LEU A 9 67.31 -1.14 22.34
N GLU A 10 67.42 -0.79 23.63
CA GLU A 10 66.28 -0.74 24.56
C GLU A 10 65.23 0.29 24.13
N HIS A 11 65.66 1.47 23.66
CA HIS A 11 64.75 2.49 23.16
C HIS A 11 64.01 2.07 21.88
N LEU A 12 64.67 1.34 20.98
CA LEU A 12 64.06 0.84 19.74
C LEU A 12 63.11 -0.33 20.01
N LEU A 13 63.39 -1.17 21.00
CA LEU A 13 62.50 -2.26 21.43
C LEU A 13 61.23 -1.72 22.11
N HIS A 14 61.34 -0.73 22.99
CA HIS A 14 60.18 -0.08 23.61
C HIS A 14 59.28 0.60 22.57
N ARG A 15 59.87 1.35 21.63
CA ARG A 15 59.11 2.06 20.59
C ARG A 15 58.36 1.12 19.65
N ARG A 16 58.91 -0.07 19.35
CA ARG A 16 58.22 -1.10 18.55
C ARG A 16 57.12 -1.83 19.34
N GLY A 17 57.34 -2.07 20.63
CA GLY A 17 56.33 -2.64 21.52
C GLY A 17 55.08 -1.78 21.57
N ASP A 18 55.23 -0.47 21.81
CA ASP A 18 54.10 0.46 21.96
C ASP A 18 53.26 0.62 20.68
N VAL A 19 53.90 0.56 19.50
CA VAL A 19 53.18 0.64 18.21
C VAL A 19 52.38 -0.64 17.95
N ALA A 20 52.90 -1.81 18.34
CA ALA A 20 52.22 -3.09 18.16
C ALA A 20 50.97 -3.25 19.06
N PHE A 21 51.01 -2.70 20.28
CA PHE A 21 49.84 -2.69 21.17
C PHE A 21 48.74 -1.72 20.68
N GLY A 22 49.10 -0.59 20.08
CA GLY A 22 48.14 0.36 19.50
C GLY A 22 47.31 -0.21 18.34
N VAL A 23 47.90 -1.08 17.52
CA VAL A 23 47.23 -1.66 16.33
C VAL A 23 46.29 -2.81 16.73
N ARG A 24 46.65 -3.64 17.72
CA ARG A 24 45.78 -4.71 18.23
C ARG A 24 44.58 -4.16 19.00
N ALA A 25 44.78 -3.15 19.86
CA ALA A 25 43.70 -2.52 20.62
C ALA A 25 42.68 -1.75 19.74
N ARG A 26 43.13 -1.19 18.60
CA ARG A 26 42.23 -0.57 17.61
C ARG A 26 41.30 -1.61 16.97
N ARG A 27 41.81 -2.80 16.64
CA ARG A 27 41.07 -3.80 15.86
C ARG A 27 39.83 -4.34 16.59
N GLU A 28 39.87 -4.44 17.91
CA GLU A 28 38.72 -4.87 18.73
C GLU A 28 37.64 -3.79 18.88
N ARG A 29 38.04 -2.52 18.98
CA ARG A 29 37.09 -1.39 18.97
C ARG A 29 36.40 -1.27 17.62
N TRP A 30 37.15 -1.45 16.53
CA TRP A 30 36.61 -1.44 15.17
C TRP A 30 35.60 -2.56 14.92
N ARG A 31 35.77 -3.76 15.50
CA ARG A 31 34.76 -4.84 15.38
C ARG A 31 33.40 -4.46 15.98
N ARG A 32 33.40 -3.84 17.17
CA ARG A 32 32.14 -3.38 17.79
C ARG A 32 31.48 -2.26 17.00
N VAL A 33 32.28 -1.33 16.48
CA VAL A 33 31.78 -0.26 15.59
C VAL A 33 31.23 -0.85 14.29
N LEU A 34 31.93 -1.81 13.68
CA LEU A 34 31.48 -2.48 12.46
C LEU A 34 30.17 -3.23 12.67
N LEU A 35 30.01 -3.96 13.79
CA LEU A 35 28.76 -4.64 14.11
C LEU A 35 27.59 -3.66 14.29
N GLY A 36 27.84 -2.53 14.96
CA GLY A 36 26.84 -1.46 15.09
C GLY A 36 26.44 -0.86 13.74
N VAL A 37 27.43 -0.59 12.87
CA VAL A 37 27.18 -0.04 11.52
C VAL A 37 26.40 -1.03 10.65
N VAL A 38 26.75 -2.32 10.69
CA VAL A 38 26.01 -3.36 9.94
C VAL A 38 24.56 -3.45 10.42
N GLY A 39 24.31 -3.43 11.73
CA GLY A 39 22.96 -3.39 12.27
C GLY A 39 22.16 -2.17 11.80
N LEU A 40 22.79 -0.99 11.80
CA LEU A 40 22.15 0.25 11.34
C LEU A 40 21.82 0.20 9.84
N ILE A 41 22.70 -0.37 9.03
CA ILE A 41 22.46 -0.58 7.59
C ILE A 41 21.27 -1.53 7.38
N LEU A 42 21.15 -2.62 8.15
CA LEU A 42 20.02 -3.53 8.04
C LEU A 42 18.69 -2.85 8.37
N VAL A 43 18.65 -2.02 9.42
CA VAL A 43 17.45 -1.26 9.79
C VAL A 43 17.09 -0.26 8.68
N LEU A 44 18.06 0.48 8.15
CA LEU A 44 17.83 1.41 7.03
C LEU A 44 17.33 0.68 5.78
N CYS A 45 17.92 -0.46 5.42
CA CYS A 45 17.45 -1.29 4.32
C CYS A 45 16.02 -1.78 4.55
N ALA A 46 15.68 -2.24 5.75
CA ALA A 46 14.32 -2.68 6.07
C ALA A 46 13.31 -1.54 5.93
N VAL A 47 13.63 -0.34 6.42
CA VAL A 47 12.78 0.85 6.28
C VAL A 47 12.62 1.25 4.81
N LEU A 48 13.69 1.17 4.01
CA LEU A 48 13.69 1.55 2.60
C LEU A 48 12.94 0.53 1.72
N VAL A 49 13.11 -0.76 2.01
CA VAL A 49 12.31 -1.83 1.41
C VAL A 49 10.84 -1.65 1.80
N TYR A 50 10.54 -1.39 3.08
CA TYR A 50 9.18 -1.12 3.52
C TYR A 50 8.58 0.11 2.84
N SER A 51 9.33 1.20 2.67
CA SER A 51 8.84 2.40 2.00
C SER A 51 8.64 2.21 0.49
N LEU A 52 9.47 1.39 -0.17
CA LEU A 52 9.31 1.02 -1.58
C LEU A 52 8.18 0.02 -1.81
N LEU A 53 7.91 -0.89 -0.87
CA LEU A 53 6.76 -1.79 -0.94
C LEU A 53 5.45 -1.12 -0.50
N ARG A 54 5.51 -0.09 0.36
CA ARG A 54 4.32 0.66 0.79
C ARG A 54 3.44 1.13 -0.37
N PRO A 55 3.93 1.70 -1.50
CA PRO A 55 3.08 2.09 -2.62
C PRO A 55 2.42 0.90 -3.35
N LEU A 56 3.03 -0.29 -3.32
CA LEU A 56 2.47 -1.52 -3.91
C LEU A 56 1.41 -2.17 -3.03
N VAL A 57 1.53 -2.03 -1.70
CA VAL A 57 0.53 -2.53 -0.73
C VAL A 57 -0.58 -1.50 -0.48
N ALA A 58 -0.27 -0.20 -0.54
CA ALA A 58 -1.24 0.89 -0.38
C ALA A 58 -2.09 1.16 -1.64
N SER A 59 -1.82 0.47 -2.75
CA SER A 59 -2.70 0.49 -3.93
C SER A 59 -3.91 -0.44 -3.79
N GLY A 60 -3.97 -1.26 -2.72
CA GLY A 60 -5.22 -1.72 -2.17
C GLY A 60 -5.72 -0.70 -1.17
N ASP A 61 -6.46 0.32 -1.63
CA ASP A 61 -7.27 1.16 -0.75
C ASP A 61 -8.19 0.19 0.01
N PRO A 62 -7.97 -0.07 1.32
CA PRO A 62 -8.74 -1.06 2.07
C PRO A 62 -10.23 -0.67 2.17
N ASP A 63 -10.55 0.55 1.75
CA ASP A 63 -11.89 1.09 1.66
C ASP A 63 -12.50 0.99 0.24
N ALA A 64 -11.81 0.50 -0.79
CA ALA A 64 -12.43 0.38 -2.12
C ALA A 64 -13.43 -0.79 -2.17
N THR A 65 -14.73 -0.47 -2.23
CA THR A 65 -15.82 -1.44 -2.40
C THR A 65 -16.23 -1.52 -3.87
N VAL A 66 -16.46 -2.73 -4.38
CA VAL A 66 -16.99 -2.93 -5.74
C VAL A 66 -18.50 -2.91 -5.68
N ILE A 67 -19.11 -1.93 -6.37
CA ILE A 67 -20.55 -1.82 -6.52
C ILE A 67 -20.95 -2.06 -7.97
N LEU A 68 -22.13 -2.63 -8.20
CA LEU A 68 -22.72 -2.62 -9.53
C LEU A 68 -23.35 -1.24 -9.77
N ALA A 69 -22.98 -0.59 -10.87
CA ALA A 69 -23.49 0.74 -11.20
C ALA A 69 -23.91 0.84 -12.68
N ARG A 70 -24.91 1.70 -12.94
CA ARG A 70 -25.48 1.98 -14.26
C ARG A 70 -25.27 3.46 -14.57
N CYS A 71 -24.72 3.74 -15.74
CA CYS A 71 -24.63 5.09 -16.28
C CYS A 71 -25.94 5.48 -16.96
N VAL A 72 -26.51 6.62 -16.55
CA VAL A 72 -27.75 7.15 -17.13
C VAL A 72 -27.49 7.78 -18.51
N SER A 73 -26.29 8.31 -18.76
CA SER A 73 -25.95 8.94 -20.04
C SER A 73 -25.70 7.93 -21.17
N CYS A 74 -24.92 6.88 -20.92
CA CYS A 74 -24.49 5.93 -21.96
C CYS A 74 -25.04 4.51 -21.78
N GLY A 75 -25.82 4.24 -20.72
CA GLY A 75 -26.37 2.91 -20.45
C GLY A 75 -25.35 1.87 -19.99
N TYR A 76 -24.09 2.24 -19.71
CA TYR A 76 -23.10 1.30 -19.20
C TYR A 76 -23.55 0.68 -17.87
N GLU A 77 -23.56 -0.64 -17.80
CA GLU A 77 -23.75 -1.41 -16.56
C GLU A 77 -22.51 -2.25 -16.29
N GLY A 78 -21.97 -2.14 -15.09
CA GLY A 78 -20.83 -2.96 -14.70
C GLY A 78 -20.32 -2.66 -13.31
N PRO A 79 -19.35 -3.47 -12.85
CA PRO A 79 -18.69 -3.22 -11.57
C PRO A 79 -17.90 -1.92 -11.63
N LEU A 80 -18.02 -1.12 -10.57
CA LEU A 80 -17.29 0.11 -10.33
C LEU A 80 -16.65 0.05 -8.95
N SER A 81 -15.35 0.31 -8.88
CA SER A 81 -14.62 0.45 -7.62
C SER A 81 -14.86 1.85 -7.07
N VAL A 82 -15.50 1.94 -5.91
CA VAL A 82 -15.77 3.21 -5.21
C VAL A 82 -15.20 3.17 -3.81
N GLN A 83 -14.76 4.32 -3.30
CA GLN A 83 -14.37 4.44 -1.89
C GLN A 83 -15.56 4.15 -0.97
N ALA A 84 -15.30 3.42 0.12
CA ALA A 84 -16.27 3.07 1.13
C ALA A 84 -16.85 4.36 1.72
N GLY A 85 -18.17 4.39 1.88
CA GLY A 85 -18.89 5.58 2.35
C GLY A 85 -19.14 6.66 1.29
N ARG A 86 -18.60 6.55 0.06
CA ARG A 86 -18.91 7.45 -1.07
C ARG A 86 -19.71 6.78 -2.20
N SER A 87 -20.37 5.65 -1.92
CA SER A 87 -21.11 4.88 -2.93
C SER A 87 -22.45 5.49 -3.36
N ASP A 88 -22.95 6.49 -2.64
CA ASP A 88 -24.34 6.96 -2.79
C ASP A 88 -24.49 8.12 -3.78
N GLY A 89 -23.35 8.69 -4.24
CA GLY A 89 -23.31 9.74 -5.25
C GLY A 89 -23.08 9.24 -6.67
N ALA A 90 -23.22 10.16 -7.64
CA ALA A 90 -22.89 9.92 -9.03
C ALA A 90 -21.38 9.71 -9.21
N GLN A 91 -21.02 8.57 -9.79
CA GLN A 91 -19.65 8.17 -10.11
C GLN A 91 -19.33 8.51 -11.56
N VAL A 92 -18.04 8.59 -11.86
CA VAL A 92 -17.54 8.78 -13.22
C VAL A 92 -17.74 7.47 -14.00
N CYS A 93 -18.41 7.55 -15.14
CA CYS A 93 -18.57 6.40 -16.03
C CYS A 93 -17.25 6.09 -16.75
N PRO A 94 -16.81 4.81 -16.80
CA PRO A 94 -15.57 4.45 -17.49
C PRO A 94 -15.71 4.53 -19.02
N LYS A 95 -16.93 4.46 -19.56
CA LYS A 95 -17.18 4.56 -21.01
C LYS A 95 -17.26 6.00 -21.52
N CYS A 96 -18.15 6.83 -20.95
CA CYS A 96 -18.37 8.20 -21.43
C CYS A 96 -17.66 9.29 -20.61
N ARG A 97 -17.01 8.94 -19.50
CA ARG A 97 -16.32 9.85 -18.56
C ARG A 97 -17.22 10.91 -17.90
N GLU A 98 -18.53 10.85 -18.09
CA GLU A 98 -19.47 11.71 -17.38
C GLU A 98 -19.74 11.20 -15.95
N ARG A 99 -19.98 12.13 -15.02
CA ARG A 99 -20.42 11.83 -13.65
C ARG A 99 -21.91 11.48 -13.61
N ALA A 100 -22.26 10.36 -14.21
CA ALA A 100 -23.65 9.92 -14.37
C ALA A 100 -23.83 8.42 -14.07
N ALA A 101 -22.85 7.76 -13.45
CA ALA A 101 -22.95 6.36 -13.04
C ALA A 101 -23.47 6.25 -11.61
N TYR A 102 -24.62 5.61 -11.42
CA TYR A 102 -25.27 5.45 -10.11
C TYR A 102 -25.29 3.99 -9.71
N LYS A 103 -25.18 3.76 -8.41
CA LYS A 103 -25.28 2.44 -7.79
C LYS A 103 -26.65 1.80 -8.08
N LEU A 104 -26.67 0.55 -8.55
CA LEU A 104 -27.91 -0.22 -8.66
C LEU A 104 -28.31 -0.77 -7.30
N TRP A 105 -29.62 -0.73 -7.09
CA TRP A 105 -30.28 -1.37 -5.96
C TRP A 105 -31.07 -2.57 -6.46
N GLU A 106 -31.19 -3.57 -5.61
CA GLU A 106 -31.94 -4.78 -5.86
C GLU A 106 -32.94 -4.96 -4.73
N CYS A 107 -34.21 -5.17 -5.09
CA CYS A 107 -35.24 -5.49 -4.11
C CYS A 107 -35.13 -6.95 -3.69
N ARG A 108 -35.08 -7.23 -2.38
CA ARG A 108 -35.02 -8.62 -1.89
C ARG A 108 -36.33 -9.37 -2.01
N ASN A 109 -37.45 -8.64 -2.08
CA ASN A 109 -38.78 -9.24 -2.17
C ASN A 109 -39.12 -9.71 -3.60
N CYS A 110 -38.81 -8.89 -4.62
CA CYS A 110 -39.16 -9.18 -6.01
C CYS A 110 -37.95 -9.36 -6.95
N GLY A 111 -36.72 -9.22 -6.46
CA GLY A 111 -35.50 -9.35 -7.27
C GLY A 111 -35.27 -8.26 -8.32
N ALA A 112 -36.14 -7.25 -8.37
CA ALA A 112 -36.04 -6.20 -9.38
C ALA A 112 -34.83 -5.30 -9.10
N GLN A 113 -34.03 -5.05 -10.13
CA GLN A 113 -32.93 -4.10 -10.09
C GLN A 113 -33.41 -2.73 -10.55
N PHE A 114 -33.09 -1.68 -9.79
CA PHE A 114 -33.53 -0.33 -10.07
C PHE A 114 -32.51 0.71 -9.60
N LEU A 115 -32.65 1.93 -10.12
CA LEU A 115 -31.93 3.10 -9.65
C LEU A 115 -32.82 3.83 -8.63
N PRO A 116 -32.30 4.18 -7.44
CA PRO A 116 -33.07 4.91 -6.44
C PRO A 116 -33.34 6.32 -6.96
N ALA A 117 -34.55 6.82 -6.72
CA ALA A 117 -34.84 8.21 -6.99
C ALA A 117 -34.00 9.11 -6.06
N PRO A 118 -33.34 10.16 -6.57
CA PRO A 118 -32.60 11.08 -5.74
C PRO A 118 -33.58 11.87 -4.85
N GLY A 119 -33.43 11.75 -3.53
CA GLY A 119 -34.24 12.51 -2.58
C GLY A 119 -34.05 12.08 -1.13
N PRO A 120 -34.42 12.93 -0.16
CA PRO A 120 -34.45 12.56 1.25
C PRO A 120 -35.63 11.61 1.49
N GLY A 121 -35.35 10.31 1.57
CA GLY A 121 -36.38 9.30 1.79
C GLY A 121 -35.81 7.89 1.90
N ARG A 122 -36.59 6.97 2.46
CA ARG A 122 -36.25 5.55 2.44
C ARG A 122 -36.34 5.04 1.01
N VAL A 123 -35.27 4.41 0.52
CA VAL A 123 -35.28 3.75 -0.79
C VAL A 123 -36.30 2.63 -0.75
N ALA A 124 -37.25 2.65 -1.69
CA ALA A 124 -38.27 1.63 -1.84
C ALA A 124 -38.28 1.09 -3.28
N CYS A 125 -38.60 -0.19 -3.42
CA CYS A 125 -38.70 -0.82 -4.73
C CYS A 125 -39.87 -0.20 -5.53
N PRO A 126 -39.66 0.26 -6.78
CA PRO A 126 -40.74 0.82 -7.59
C PRO A 126 -41.80 -0.23 -7.97
N SER A 127 -41.43 -1.50 -8.08
CA SER A 127 -42.34 -2.57 -8.52
C SER A 127 -43.25 -3.09 -7.41
N CYS A 128 -42.74 -3.30 -6.21
CA CYS A 128 -43.48 -3.92 -5.10
C CYS A 128 -43.61 -3.03 -3.86
N ARG A 129 -43.05 -1.81 -3.89
CA ARG A 129 -43.02 -0.84 -2.79
C ARG A 129 -42.38 -1.35 -1.49
N SER A 130 -41.69 -2.49 -1.54
CA SER A 130 -40.95 -3.01 -0.39
C SER A 130 -39.77 -2.08 -0.07
N VAL A 131 -39.55 -1.87 1.23
CA VAL A 131 -38.36 -1.18 1.78
C VAL A 131 -37.20 -2.14 2.02
N ASP A 132 -37.42 -3.45 1.81
CA ASP A 132 -36.36 -4.45 1.89
C ASP A 132 -35.56 -4.46 0.57
N VAL A 133 -34.65 -3.50 0.48
CA VAL A 133 -33.80 -3.23 -0.69
C VAL A 133 -32.34 -3.25 -0.28
N GLY A 134 -31.49 -3.83 -1.11
CA GLY A 134 -30.05 -3.91 -0.91
C GLY A 134 -29.28 -3.36 -2.09
N SER A 135 -27.97 -3.17 -1.90
CA SER A 135 -27.07 -2.90 -3.02
C SER A 135 -26.99 -4.13 -3.92
N ALA A 136 -27.15 -3.96 -5.22
CA ALA A 136 -27.02 -5.07 -6.16
C ALA A 136 -25.59 -5.62 -6.11
N LYS A 137 -25.45 -6.94 -5.94
CA LYS A 137 -24.13 -7.58 -5.93
C LYS A 137 -23.60 -7.65 -7.37
N PRO A 138 -22.32 -7.33 -7.61
CA PRO A 138 -21.70 -7.65 -8.89
C PRO A 138 -21.77 -9.17 -9.08
N ARG A 139 -22.42 -9.64 -10.16
CA ARG A 139 -22.33 -11.05 -10.54
C ARG A 139 -20.90 -11.31 -11.05
N PRO A 140 -20.29 -12.46 -10.70
CA PRO A 140 -18.92 -12.79 -11.11
C PRO A 140 -18.72 -12.80 -12.64
N ASP A 141 -19.81 -12.89 -13.42
CA ASP A 141 -19.78 -12.88 -14.88
C ASP A 141 -19.78 -11.48 -15.52
N ALA A 142 -19.84 -10.39 -14.72
CA ALA A 142 -19.72 -9.03 -15.23
C ALA A 142 -18.23 -8.68 -15.46
N THR A 143 -17.58 -9.40 -16.37
CA THR A 143 -16.23 -9.10 -16.83
C THR A 143 -16.21 -7.66 -17.36
N ALA A 144 -15.38 -6.80 -16.75
CA ALA A 144 -15.11 -5.48 -17.28
C ALA A 144 -14.65 -5.62 -18.75
N PRO A 145 -15.19 -4.82 -19.69
CA PRO A 145 -14.72 -4.89 -21.06
C PRO A 145 -13.22 -4.57 -21.09
N PRO A 146 -12.41 -5.31 -21.89
CA PRO A 146 -10.97 -5.09 -21.94
C PRO A 146 -10.68 -3.65 -22.37
N PRO A 147 -9.66 -3.01 -21.78
CA PRO A 147 -9.18 -1.72 -22.29
C PRO A 147 -8.74 -1.91 -23.75
N LYS A 148 -9.25 -1.04 -24.63
CA LYS A 148 -8.70 -0.87 -25.99
C LYS A 148 -7.53 0.10 -25.94
#